data_AF-A0A7Y2FRH1-F1
#
_entry.id   AF-A0A7Y2FRH1-F1
#
_cell.length_a   1.000
_cell.length_b   1.000
_cell.length_c   1.000
_cell.angle_alpha   90.00
_cell.angle_beta   90.00
_cell.angle_gamma   90.00
#
_symmetry.space_group_name_H-M   'P 1'
#
loop_
_entity.id
_entity.type
_entity.pdbx_description
1 polymer ?
#
loop_
_entity_poly.entity_id
_entity_poly.type
_entity_poly.pdbx_seq_one_letter_code
_entity_poly.pdbx_strand_id
1 'polypeptide(L)' 'MDQERFDKGLAARKSVLGAEYVEKSLANASEFAMPFQEMLTEFCW' A
#
# COMPACT_ATOMS: atom_id res chain seq x y z
N MET A 1 -1.83 12.80 -1.00
CA MET A 1 -2.34 11.64 -0.26
C MET A 1 -3.08 12.13 0.96
N ASP A 2 -4.29 11.64 1.18
CA ASP A 2 -4.91 11.71 2.49
C ASP A 2 -4.25 10.64 3.36
N GLN A 3 -3.35 11.06 4.26
CA GLN A 3 -2.52 10.15 5.05
C GLN A 3 -3.38 9.20 5.89
N GLU A 4 -4.52 9.67 6.40
CA GLU A 4 -5.41 8.86 7.21
C GLU A 4 -6.04 7.72 6.41
N ARG A 5 -6.43 7.99 5.16
CA ARG A 5 -6.97 6.97 4.25
C ARG A 5 -5.91 5.95 3.85
N PHE A 6 -4.72 6.43 3.51
CA PHE A 6 -3.61 5.55 3.17
C PHE A 6 -3.24 4.62 4.34
N ASP A 7 -3.16 5.13 5.57
CA ASP A 7 -2.82 4.32 6.74
C ASP A 7 -3.89 3.25 7.04
N LYS A 8 -5.17 3.61 6.88
CA LYS A 8 -6.30 2.67 7.00
C LYS A 8 -6.23 1.56 5.96
N GLY A 9 -6.04 1.93 4.68
CA GLY A 9 -5.94 0.95 3.61
C GLY A 9 -4.66 0.13 3.68
N LEU A 10 -3.54 0.68 4.17
CA LEU A 10 -2.32 -0.07 4.44
C LEU A 10 -2.55 -1.13 5.53
N ALA A 11 -3.26 -0.79 6.60
CA ALA A 11 -3.61 -1.75 7.65
C ALA A 11 -4.50 -2.89 7.12
N ALA A 12 -5.52 -2.56 6.32
CA ALA A 12 -6.38 -3.55 5.68
C ALA A 12 -5.61 -4.43 4.69
N ARG A 13 -4.77 -3.83 3.84
CA ARG A 13 -3.91 -4.53 2.89
C ARG A 13 -2.97 -5.51 3.58
N LYS A 14 -2.34 -5.11 4.70
CA LYS A 14 -1.46 -5.96 5.50
C LYS A 14 -2.22 -7.09 6.20
N SER A 15 -3.48 -6.88 6.62
CA SER A 15 -4.28 -7.92 7.28
C SER A 15 -4.71 -9.02 6.31
N VAL A 16 -4.97 -8.67 5.04
CA VAL A 16 -5.40 -9.62 4.01
C VAL A 16 -4.22 -10.33 3.34
N LEU A 17 -3.19 -9.58 2.92
CA LEU A 17 -2.07 -10.12 2.14
C LEU A 17 -0.85 -10.50 2.99
N GLY A 18 -0.84 -10.10 4.27
CA GLY A 18 0.30 -10.27 5.17
C GLY A 18 1.28 -9.10 5.11
N ALA A 19 1.79 -8.70 6.28
CA ALA A 19 2.68 -7.56 6.42
C ALA A 19 3.98 -7.69 5.60
N GLU A 20 4.62 -8.87 5.65
CA GLU A 20 5.88 -9.13 4.95
C GLU A 20 5.75 -8.97 3.43
N TYR A 21 4.66 -9.49 2.84
CA TYR A 21 4.40 -9.34 1.42
C TYR A 21 4.21 -7.89 1.01
N VAL A 22 3.42 -7.14 1.78
CA VAL A 22 3.11 -5.73 1.50
C VAL A 22 4.36 -4.87 1.61
N GLU A 23 5.17 -5.07 2.65
CA GLU A 23 6.43 -4.35 2.83
C GLU A 23 7.42 -4.64 1.70
N LYS A 24 7.54 -5.91 1.29
CA LYS A 24 8.34 -6.28 0.12
C LYS A 24 7.82 -5.65 -1.18
N SER A 25 6.49 -5.59 -1.35
CA SER A 25 5.87 -4.97 -2.53
C SER A 25 6.15 -3.47 -2.61
N LEU A 26 6.11 -2.77 -1.47
CA LEU A 26 6.38 -1.33 -1.42
C LEU A 26 7.88 -1.05 -1.59
N ALA A 27 8.75 -1.83 -0.93
CA ALA A 27 10.20 -1.65 -1.02
C ALA A 27 10.76 -1.89 -2.43
N ASN A 28 10.12 -2.78 -3.22
CA ASN A 28 10.54 -3.07 -4.60
C ASN A 28 9.80 -2.21 -5.65
N ALA A 29 8.90 -1.33 -5.24
CA ALA A 29 8.21 -0.45 -6.17
C ALA A 29 9.19 0.59 -6.73
N SER A 30 9.35 0.63 -8.05
CA SER A 30 10.11 1.67 -8.72
C SER A 30 9.40 3.02 -8.62
N GLU A 31 10.10 4.10 -8.93
CA GLU A 31 9.51 5.46 -8.99
C GLU A 31 8.27 5.52 -9.89
N PHE A 32 8.26 4.78 -10.99
CA PHE A 32 7.10 4.68 -11.87
C PHE A 32 5.91 3.93 -11.23
N ALA A 33 6.18 2.89 -10.43
CA ALA A 33 5.16 2.05 -9.84
C ALA A 33 4.64 2.55 -8.49
N MET A 34 5.40 3.40 -7.78
CA MET A 34 5.05 3.90 -6.45
C MET A 34 3.71 4.64 -6.41
N PRO A 35 3.39 5.58 -7.35
CA PRO A 35 2.10 6.27 -7.33
C PRO A 35 0.91 5.31 -7.46
N PHE A 36 1.10 4.19 -8.17
CA PHE A 36 0.07 3.17 -8.32
C PHE A 36 -0.08 2.34 -7.04
N GLN A 37 1.03 2.01 -6.35
CA GLN A 37 0.97 1.36 -5.05
C GLN A 37 0.27 2.21 -4.00
N GLU A 38 0.51 3.53 -4.01
CA GLU A 38 -0.14 4.48 -3.12
C GLU A 38 -1.64 4.55 -3.38
N MET A 39 -2.04 4.72 -4.64
CA MET A 39 -3.45 4.75 -5.04
C MET A 39 -4.17 3.43 -4.70
N LEU A 40 -3.58 2.28 -5.02
CA LEU A 40 -4.18 0.99 -4.67
C LEU A 40 -4.33 0.82 -3.17
N THR A 41 -3.31 1.22 -2.40
CA THR A 41 -3.35 1.14 -0.93
C THR A 41 -4.42 2.05 -0.36
N GLU A 42 -4.63 3.24 -0.92
CA GLU A 42 -5.64 4.19 -0.43
C GLU A 42 -7.08 3.81 -0.81
N PHE A 43 -7.32 3.31 -2.03
CA PHE A 43 -8.67 3.17 -2.58
C PHE A 43 -9.19 1.73 -2.70
N CYS A 44 -8.32 0.72 -2.66
CA CYS A 44 -8.71 -0.68 -2.90
C CYS A 44 -8.61 -1.58 -1.66
N TRP A 45 -8.16 -1.04 -0.53
CA TRP A 45 -8.02 -1.74 0.75
C TRP A 45 -8.63 -0.90 1.85
#